data_AF-A0A2D7SKF2-F1
#
_entry.id   AF-A0A2D7SKF2-F1
#
_cell.length_a   1.000
_cell.length_b   1.000
_cell.length_c   1.000
_cell.angle_alpha   90.00
_cell.angle_beta   90.00
_cell.angle_gamma   90.00
#
_symmetry.space_group_name_H-M   'P 1'
#
loop_
_entity.id
_entity.type
_entity.pdbx_description
1 polymer ?
#
loop_
_entity_poly.entity_id
_entity_poly.type
_entity_poly.pdbx_seq_one_letter_code
_entity_poly.pdbx_strand_id
1 'polypeptide(L)'
;MAVSLSKKNNNFLIWTLLIAVFMLGLSFASVPLYDLFCRVTGYAGTVQRASLAPGSSGQYKNIQIRFDSNISSDLNWEFSAPKKEIIVQPGVQEVIYYTAKNLSDKATTGTA
;
A
#
# COMPACT_ATOMS: atom_id res chain seq x y z
N MET A 1 -22.83 61.57 -7.11
CA MET A 1 -23.73 60.73 -7.94
C MET A 1 -24.24 59.60 -7.06
N ALA A 2 -25.45 59.74 -6.53
CA ALA A 2 -26.03 58.74 -5.64
C ALA A 2 -26.67 57.64 -6.49
N VAL A 3 -26.14 56.42 -6.39
CA VAL A 3 -26.70 55.24 -7.07
C VAL A 3 -27.93 54.79 -6.27
N SER A 4 -29.13 55.15 -6.73
CA SER A 4 -30.38 54.65 -6.17
C SER A 4 -30.63 53.23 -6.68
N LEU A 5 -30.30 52.24 -5.85
CA LEU A 5 -30.60 50.83 -6.14
C LEU A 5 -32.09 50.57 -5.93
N SER A 6 -32.85 50.76 -7.00
CA SER A 6 -34.27 50.40 -7.09
C SER A 6 -34.47 48.91 -6.73
N LYS A 7 -35.29 48.68 -5.70
CA LYS A 7 -35.52 47.41 -4.98
C LYS A 7 -36.24 46.31 -5.81
N LYS A 8 -36.18 46.35 -7.14
CA LYS A 8 -36.98 45.54 -8.06
C LYS A 8 -36.22 44.35 -8.69
N ASN A 9 -34.89 44.31 -8.57
CA ASN A 9 -34.03 43.30 -9.21
C ASN A 9 -33.27 42.40 -8.22
N ASN A 10 -33.82 42.19 -7.01
CA ASN A 10 -33.15 41.44 -5.94
C ASN A 10 -32.86 39.99 -6.34
N ASN A 11 -33.75 39.35 -7.11
CA ASN A 11 -33.55 37.99 -7.62
C ASN A 11 -32.32 37.90 -8.52
N PHE A 12 -32.08 38.91 -9.36
CA PHE A 12 -30.91 38.94 -10.25
C PHE A 12 -29.62 39.07 -9.43
N LEU A 13 -29.60 39.95 -8.42
CA LEU A 13 -28.45 40.09 -7.52
C LEU A 13 -28.14 38.78 -6.78
N ILE A 14 -29.18 38.10 -6.28
CA ILE A 14 -29.03 36.80 -5.62
C ILE A 14 -28.45 35.77 -6.61
N TRP A 15 -28.98 35.69 -7.83
CA TRP A 15 -28.47 34.77 -8.85
C TRP A 15 -27.02 35.05 -9.24
N THR A 16 -26.65 36.31 -9.45
CA THR A 16 -25.27 36.68 -9.79
C THR A 16 -24.31 36.34 -8.65
N LEU A 17 -24.71 36.59 -7.40
CA LEU A 17 -23.90 36.25 -6.23
C LEU A 17 -23.77 34.74 -6.05
N LEU A 18 -24.83 33.97 -6.29
CA LEU A 18 -24.81 32.51 -6.23
C LEU A 18 -23.83 31.95 -7.28
N ILE A 19 -23.89 32.43 -8.52
CA ILE A 19 -22.96 32.03 -9.58
C ILE A 19 -21.52 32.38 -9.22
N ALA A 20 -21.28 33.58 -8.67
CA ALA A 20 -19.94 34.00 -8.25
C ALA A 20 -19.38 33.10 -7.14
N VAL A 21 -20.18 32.80 -6.10
CA VAL A 21 -19.79 31.88 -5.03
C VAL A 21 -19.57 30.47 -5.57
N PHE A 22 -20.39 30.02 -6.52
CA PHE A 22 -20.24 28.71 -7.15
C PHE A 22 -18.94 28.60 -7.97
N MET A 23 -18.59 29.60 -8.77
CA MET A 23 -17.33 29.64 -9.53
C MET A 23 -16.10 29.67 -8.62
N LEU A 24 -16.18 30.41 -7.51
CA LEU A 24 -15.15 30.40 -6.48
C LEU A 24 -15.03 29.02 -5.83
N GLY A 25 -16.17 28.41 -5.47
CA GLY A 25 -16.23 27.05 -4.93
C GLY A 25 -15.57 26.03 -5.86
N LEU A 26 -15.87 26.08 -7.16
CA LEU A 26 -15.25 25.21 -8.16
C LEU A 26 -13.74 25.41 -8.29
N SER A 27 -13.26 26.66 -8.21
CA SER A 27 -11.83 26.96 -8.29
C SER A 27 -11.06 26.33 -7.12
N PHE A 28 -11.59 26.45 -5.90
CA PHE A 28 -11.00 25.81 -4.72
C PHE A 28 -11.18 24.28 -4.72
N ALA A 29 -12.29 23.78 -5.24
CA ALA A 29 -12.57 22.34 -5.33
C ALA A 29 -11.76 21.62 -6.41
N SER A 30 -11.22 22.33 -7.40
CA SER A 30 -10.45 21.71 -8.49
C SER A 30 -9.20 20.97 -7.99
N VAL A 31 -8.47 21.53 -7.02
CA VAL A 31 -7.26 20.92 -6.46
C VAL A 31 -7.53 19.58 -5.76
N PRO A 32 -8.45 19.48 -4.77
CA PRO A 32 -8.74 18.19 -4.13
C PRO A 32 -9.38 17.19 -5.10
N LEU A 33 -10.14 17.65 -6.11
CA LEU A 33 -10.69 16.77 -7.13
C LEU A 33 -9.57 16.14 -7.98
N TYR A 34 -8.54 16.92 -8.32
CA TYR A 34 -7.37 16.43 -9.05
C TYR A 34 -6.50 15.49 -8.19
N ASP A 35 -6.28 15.81 -6.91
CA ASP A 35 -5.60 14.91 -5.97
C ASP A 35 -6.34 13.59 -5.82
N LEU A 36 -7.67 13.62 -5.71
CA LEU A 36 -8.50 12.42 -5.66
C LEU A 36 -8.34 11.60 -6.96
N PHE A 37 -8.38 12.25 -8.11
CA PHE A 37 -8.16 11.61 -9.40
C PHE A 37 -6.77 10.94 -9.45
N CYS A 38 -5.71 11.65 -9.08
CA CYS A 38 -4.34 11.12 -9.04
C CYS A 38 -4.22 9.92 -8.09
N ARG A 39 -4.82 9.99 -6.90
CA ARG A 39 -4.79 8.91 -5.90
C ARG A 39 -5.56 7.66 -6.33
N VAL A 40 -6.69 7.81 -7.01
CA VAL A 40 -7.53 6.69 -7.47
C VAL A 40 -6.94 6.04 -8.73
N THR A 41 -6.35 6.82 -9.63
CA THR A 41 -5.83 6.31 -10.91
C THR A 41 -4.35 5.93 -10.87
N GLY A 42 -3.59 6.42 -9.89
CA GLY A 42 -2.14 6.26 -9.85
C GLY A 42 -1.41 7.17 -10.86
N TYR A 43 -2.08 8.19 -11.40
CA TYR A 43 -1.50 9.12 -12.38
C TYR A 43 -0.22 9.79 -11.83
N ALA A 44 0.76 10.04 -12.72
CA ALA A 44 2.07 10.61 -12.39
C ALA A 44 2.89 9.83 -11.33
N GLY A 45 2.65 8.53 -11.16
CA GLY A 45 3.40 7.70 -10.20
C GLY A 45 2.88 7.82 -8.77
N THR A 46 1.65 8.28 -8.57
CA THR A 46 1.01 8.33 -7.25
C THR A 46 0.90 6.90 -6.70
N VAL A 47 1.61 6.63 -5.60
CA VAL A 47 1.65 5.29 -5.01
C VAL A 47 0.28 4.88 -4.48
N GLN A 48 -0.22 3.74 -4.95
CA GLN A 48 -1.44 3.15 -4.43
C GLN A 48 -1.07 2.05 -3.44
N ARG A 49 -1.66 2.09 -2.24
CA ARG A 49 -1.52 0.98 -1.30
C ARG A 49 -2.37 -0.18 -1.81
N ALA A 50 -1.73 -1.18 -2.39
CA ALA A 50 -2.37 -2.46 -2.63
C ALA A 50 -2.44 -3.22 -1.29
N SER A 51 -3.65 -3.62 -0.89
CA SER A 51 -3.85 -4.53 0.26
C SER A 51 -3.31 -5.93 0.00
N LEU A 52 -3.09 -6.27 -1.27
CA LEU A 52 -2.64 -7.56 -1.74
C LEU A 52 -1.31 -7.36 -2.46
N ALA A 53 -0.34 -8.24 -2.22
CA ALA A 53 0.90 -8.18 -2.97
C ALA A 53 0.62 -8.48 -4.47
N PRO A 54 1.38 -7.86 -5.40
CA PRO A 54 1.26 -8.12 -6.82
C PRO A 54 1.35 -9.64 -7.08
N GLY A 55 0.30 -10.22 -7.67
CA GLY A 55 0.24 -11.66 -7.93
C GLY A 55 -0.80 -12.44 -7.11
N SER A 56 -1.33 -11.87 -6.02
CA SER A 56 -2.34 -12.53 -5.18
C SER A 56 -3.73 -12.66 -5.82
N SER A 57 -3.92 -12.23 -7.07
CA SER A 57 -5.20 -12.25 -7.79
C SER A 57 -5.62 -13.64 -8.28
N GLY A 58 -4.94 -14.72 -7.85
CA GLY A 58 -5.28 -16.11 -8.16
C GLY A 58 -5.06 -16.51 -9.62
N GLN A 59 -4.48 -15.64 -10.45
CA GLN A 59 -4.20 -15.91 -11.86
C GLN A 59 -2.91 -16.72 -12.09
N TYR A 60 -2.07 -16.85 -11.06
CA TYR A 60 -0.79 -17.52 -11.13
C TYR A 60 -0.87 -18.91 -10.54
N LYS A 61 -0.15 -19.85 -11.14
CA LYS A 61 -0.03 -21.22 -10.62
C LYS A 61 0.66 -21.19 -9.25
N ASN A 62 0.26 -22.10 -8.38
CA ASN A 62 0.93 -22.30 -7.10
C ASN A 62 2.41 -22.63 -7.32
N ILE A 63 3.28 -22.08 -6.47
CA ILE A 63 4.72 -22.34 -6.48
C ILE A 63 5.06 -23.21 -5.28
N GLN A 64 5.86 -24.23 -5.52
CA GLN A 64 6.42 -25.09 -4.49
C GLN A 64 7.76 -24.50 -4.05
N ILE A 65 7.87 -24.17 -2.77
CA ILE A 65 9.08 -23.64 -2.17
C ILE A 65 9.63 -24.70 -1.21
N ARG A 66 10.87 -25.12 -1.48
CA ARG A 66 11.64 -25.96 -0.58
C ARG A 66 12.69 -25.11 0.14
N PHE A 67 12.72 -25.24 1.46
CA PHE A 67 13.71 -24.60 2.30
C PHE A 67 14.85 -25.56 2.56
N ASP A 68 16.06 -25.09 2.30
CA ASP A 68 17.29 -25.85 2.52
C ASP A 68 18.00 -25.32 3.76
N SER A 69 18.51 -26.21 4.59
CA SER A 69 19.22 -25.87 5.83
C SER A 69 20.60 -26.52 5.82
N ASN A 70 21.62 -25.74 5.50
CA ASN A 70 23.01 -26.17 5.52
C ASN A 70 23.74 -25.56 6.72
N ILE A 71 24.70 -26.31 7.26
CA ILE A 71 25.57 -25.83 8.32
C ILE A 71 27.03 -26.23 8.04
N SER A 72 27.96 -25.36 8.41
CA SER A 72 29.39 -25.68 8.36
C SER A 72 29.73 -26.79 9.35
N SER A 73 30.65 -27.69 8.97
CA SER A 73 31.18 -28.73 9.85
C SER A 73 31.86 -28.19 11.10
N ASP A 74 32.34 -26.95 11.06
CA ASP A 74 33.03 -26.29 12.18
C ASP A 74 32.06 -25.80 13.26
N LEU A 75 30.76 -25.70 12.93
CA LEU A 75 29.71 -25.26 13.83
C LEU A 75 28.84 -26.45 14.23
N ASN A 76 29.08 -26.97 15.44
CA ASN A 76 28.34 -28.12 15.97
C ASN A 76 26.92 -27.74 16.45
N TRP A 77 26.09 -27.22 15.55
CA TRP A 77 24.69 -26.93 15.79
C TRP A 77 23.80 -27.82 14.92
N GLU A 78 22.61 -28.10 15.41
CA GLU A 78 21.53 -28.68 14.63
C GLU A 78 20.68 -27.54 14.09
N PHE A 79 20.77 -27.29 12.78
CA PHE A 79 19.95 -26.31 12.08
C PHE A 79 18.98 -27.03 11.15
N SER A 80 17.68 -26.88 11.40
CA SER A 80 16.64 -27.63 10.72
C SER A 80 15.60 -26.68 10.10
N ALA A 81 15.44 -26.78 8.78
CA ALA A 81 14.31 -26.20 8.06
C ALA A 81 13.02 -27.01 8.31
N PRO A 82 11.83 -26.42 8.12
CA PRO A 82 10.58 -27.17 8.13
C PRO A 82 10.62 -28.29 7.08
N LYS A 83 10.31 -29.53 7.51
CA LYS A 83 10.36 -30.72 6.64
C LYS A 83 9.36 -30.71 5.48
N LYS A 84 8.36 -29.83 5.53
CA LYS A 84 7.27 -29.78 4.55
C LYS A 84 7.56 -28.69 3.52
N GLU A 85 7.62 -29.09 2.26
CA GLU A 85 7.60 -28.14 1.13
C GLU A 85 6.29 -27.35 1.18
N ILE A 86 6.38 -26.03 1.09
CA ILE A 86 5.21 -25.17 1.12
C ILE A 86 4.73 -24.92 -0.31
N ILE A 87 3.41 -24.95 -0.49
CA ILE A 87 2.77 -24.65 -1.76
C ILE A 87 2.05 -23.33 -1.54
N VAL A 88 2.58 -22.25 -2.09
CA VAL A 88 2.05 -20.90 -1.89
C VAL A 88 1.61 -20.29 -3.19
N GLN A 89 0.54 -19.49 -3.12
CA GLN A 89 0.14 -18.62 -4.21
C GLN A 89 1.05 -17.39 -4.22
N PRO A 90 1.53 -16.95 -5.40
CA PRO A 90 2.25 -15.69 -5.51
C PRO A 90 1.46 -14.54 -4.88
N GLY A 91 2.14 -13.73 -4.06
CA GLY A 91 1.53 -12.60 -3.35
C GLY A 91 0.91 -12.93 -1.98
N VAL A 92 0.97 -14.18 -1.52
CA VAL A 92 0.66 -14.54 -0.13
C VAL A 92 1.92 -14.46 0.72
N GLN A 93 1.82 -13.81 1.88
CA GLN A 93 2.88 -13.77 2.87
C GLN A 93 2.68 -14.89 3.90
N GLU A 94 3.66 -15.79 4.01
CA GLU A 94 3.70 -16.85 5.02
C GLU A 94 4.94 -16.70 5.92
N VAL A 95 4.79 -17.08 7.19
CA VAL A 95 5.87 -17.08 8.18
C VAL A 95 6.43 -18.49 8.32
N ILE A 96 7.75 -18.63 8.21
CA ILE A 96 8.45 -19.91 8.26
C ILE A 96 9.43 -19.90 9.43
N TYR A 97 9.36 -20.94 10.24
CA TYR A 97 10.18 -21.10 11.44
C TYR A 97 11.34 -22.05 11.15
N TYR A 98 12.55 -21.63 11.51
CA TYR A 98 13.73 -22.47 11.56
C TYR A 98 14.07 -22.80 13.00
N THR A 99 14.56 -24.00 13.23
CA THR A 99 15.04 -24.43 14.56
C THR A 99 16.55 -24.51 14.52
N ALA A 100 17.20 -23.80 15.45
CA ALA A 100 18.64 -23.86 15.67
C ALA A 100 18.91 -24.33 17.11
N LYS A 101 19.69 -25.39 17.26
CA LYS A 101 20.07 -25.94 18.56
C LYS A 101 21.58 -26.11 18.63
N ASN A 102 22.23 -25.43 19.57
CA ASN A 102 23.64 -25.64 19.85
C ASN A 102 23.83 -27.00 20.56
N LEU A 103 24.64 -27.89 19.98
CA LEU A 103 24.95 -29.21 20.55
C LEU A 103 26.27 -29.23 21.33
N SER A 104 26.97 -28.10 21.43
CA SER A 104 28.21 -27.98 22.20
C SER A 104 27.96 -27.57 23.65
N ASP A 105 28.87 -27.97 24.54
CA ASP A 105 28.83 -27.63 25.96
C ASP A 105 29.29 -26.18 26.27
N LYS A 106 29.64 -25.42 25.24
CA LYS A 106 30.16 -24.05 25.35
C LYS A 106 29.28 -23.08 24.57
N ALA A 107 29.20 -21.84 25.05
CA ALA A 107 28.59 -20.76 24.30
C ALA A 107 29.37 -20.58 22.98
N THR A 108 28.66 -20.72 21.86
CA THR A 108 29.19 -20.52 20.52
C THR A 108 28.36 -19.47 19.80
N THR A 109 28.95 -18.84 18.79
CA THR A 109 28.31 -17.82 17.96
C THR A 109 28.40 -18.27 16.52
N GLY A 110 27.28 -18.27 15.81
CA GLY A 110 27.19 -18.52 14.37
C GLY A 110 26.71 -17.26 13.66
N THR A 111 27.21 -17.04 12.44
CA THR A 111 26.77 -15.99 11.52
C THR A 111 26.44 -16.63 10.17
N ALA A 112 25.34 -16.20 9.54
CA ALA A 112 24.89 -16.68 8.24
C ALA A 112 25.46 -15.83 7.09
#